data_AF-A0A4J2GN53-F1
#
_entry.id   AF-A0A4J2GN53-F1
#
_cell.length_a   1.000
_cell.length_b   1.000
_cell.length_c   1.000
_cell.angle_alpha   90.00
_cell.angle_beta   90.00
_cell.angle_gamma   90.00
#
_symmetry.space_group_name_H-M   'P 1'
#
loop_
_entity.id
_entity.type
_entity.pdbx_description
1 polymer ?
#
loop_
_entity_poly.entity_id
_entity_poly.type
_entity_poly.pdbx_seq_one_letter_code
_entity_poly.pdbx_strand_id
1 'polypeptide(L)'
;MKVINQTLLEKVIIERSRSSHKGDYGRLLLLGGTYPYGGAIIMAALAAVKSGAGLVTVGTDRENIPALHSHLPEPMAFSLQDQQLLKEQLEKAEVVLLGPGLRDDASGENLVKQVFVNLSQNQILIVDGGALTILARTSLSFPSSQLILTPHQKEWEKLSGITIEKQKEDATASVLPSFPQGTILVEKGPATRIWEVGQSDYYQLQVGGPYQATGEWEILWLG
;
A
#
# COMPACT_ATOMS: atom_id res chain seq x y z
N MET A 1 4.46 23.46 1.00
CA MET A 1 5.14 22.35 1.70
C MET A 1 4.82 22.41 3.19
N LYS A 2 4.37 21.30 3.76
CA LYS A 2 4.14 21.12 5.21
C LYS A 2 5.08 20.05 5.73
N VAL A 3 5.73 20.29 6.87
CA VAL A 3 6.59 19.28 7.49
C VAL A 3 5.72 18.34 8.34
N ILE A 4 5.92 17.03 8.18
CA ILE A 4 5.37 16.04 9.11
C ILE A 4 6.25 16.07 10.36
N ASN A 5 5.68 16.49 11.49
CA ASN A 5 6.36 16.64 12.76
C ASN A 5 5.62 15.89 13.88
N GLN A 6 6.21 15.84 15.07
CA GLN A 6 5.63 15.17 16.23
C GLN A 6 4.21 15.65 16.55
N THR A 7 3.93 16.95 16.43
CA THR A 7 2.59 17.51 16.67
C THR A 7 1.54 16.94 15.70
N LEU A 8 1.91 16.65 14.46
CA LEU A 8 1.01 15.97 13.52
C LEU A 8 0.80 14.51 13.92
N LEU A 9 1.85 13.82 14.37
CA LEU A 9 1.75 12.44 14.84
C LEU A 9 0.82 12.31 16.05
N GLU A 10 0.94 13.20 17.04
CA GLU A 10 0.09 13.24 18.25
C GLU A 10 -1.38 13.52 17.94
N LYS A 11 -1.70 14.14 16.79
CA LYS A 11 -3.08 14.34 16.34
C LYS A 11 -3.69 13.09 15.70
N VAL A 12 -2.87 12.23 15.11
CA VAL A 12 -3.32 11.04 14.37
C VAL A 12 -3.29 9.80 15.26
N ILE A 13 -2.26 9.66 16.10
CA ILE A 13 -2.11 8.53 17.04
C ILE A 13 -2.89 8.86 18.31
N ILE A 14 -4.13 8.36 18.35
CA ILE A 14 -5.04 8.57 19.48
C ILE A 14 -5.08 7.36 20.43
N GLU A 15 -5.34 7.62 21.71
CA GLU A 15 -5.48 6.55 22.72
C GLU A 15 -6.68 5.65 22.39
N ARG A 16 -6.48 4.34 22.55
CA ARG A 16 -7.52 3.34 22.35
C ARG A 16 -8.53 3.36 23.49
N SER A 17 -9.83 3.39 23.15
CA SER A 17 -10.88 3.24 24.15
C SER A 17 -10.74 1.92 24.90
N ARG A 18 -10.92 1.96 26.23
CA ARG A 18 -10.90 0.76 27.09
C ARG A 18 -12.03 -0.23 26.79
N SER A 19 -13.11 0.23 26.17
CA SER A 19 -14.27 -0.59 25.79
C SER A 19 -14.21 -1.09 24.35
N SER A 20 -13.10 -0.89 23.66
CA SER A 20 -12.93 -1.30 22.26
C SER A 20 -12.67 -2.80 22.11
N HIS A 21 -12.91 -3.30 20.92
CA HIS A 21 -12.55 -4.64 20.47
C HIS A 21 -11.82 -4.59 19.13
N LYS A 22 -11.24 -5.72 18.71
CA LYS A 22 -10.47 -5.84 17.47
C LYS A 22 -11.20 -5.38 16.20
N GLY A 23 -12.53 -5.40 16.19
CA GLY A 23 -13.34 -4.90 15.07
C GLY A 23 -13.34 -3.37 14.92
N ASP A 24 -13.01 -2.61 15.96
CA ASP A 24 -13.03 -1.14 15.94
C ASP A 24 -11.77 -0.55 15.29
N TYR A 25 -10.75 -1.39 15.08
CA TYR A 25 -9.43 -0.99 14.57
C TYR A 25 -9.22 -1.43 13.11
N GLY A 26 -10.32 -1.62 12.39
CA GLY A 26 -10.33 -1.90 10.97
C GLY A 26 -9.96 -3.34 10.61
N ARG A 27 -10.39 -3.73 9.40
CA ARG A 27 -10.01 -4.97 8.72
C ARG A 27 -9.08 -4.65 7.56
N LEU A 28 -7.81 -5.06 7.69
CA LEU A 28 -6.77 -4.87 6.68
C LEU A 28 -6.54 -6.19 5.93
N LEU A 29 -6.67 -6.14 4.61
CA LEU A 29 -6.34 -7.22 3.69
C LEU A 29 -5.06 -6.89 2.93
N LEU A 30 -4.05 -7.76 2.99
CA LEU A 30 -2.81 -7.64 2.25
C LEU A 30 -2.80 -8.69 1.13
N LEU A 31 -2.52 -8.27 -0.10
CA LEU A 31 -2.52 -9.11 -1.29
C LEU A 31 -1.18 -8.98 -2.02
N GLY A 32 -0.44 -10.08 -2.10
CA GLY A 32 0.88 -10.10 -2.74
C GLY A 32 1.70 -11.33 -2.34
N GLY A 33 3.03 -11.19 -2.38
CA GLY A 33 3.95 -12.28 -2.10
C GLY A 33 3.75 -13.44 -3.07
N THR A 34 3.88 -13.17 -4.36
CA THR A 34 3.95 -14.21 -5.38
C THR A 34 5.38 -14.67 -5.56
N TYR A 35 5.61 -15.95 -5.92
CA TYR A 35 6.98 -16.46 -6.09
C TYR A 35 7.83 -15.59 -7.05
N PRO A 36 9.08 -15.24 -6.69
CA PRO A 36 9.84 -15.65 -5.50
C PRO A 36 9.78 -14.64 -4.32
N TYR A 37 8.86 -13.67 -4.33
CA TYR A 37 8.88 -12.50 -3.45
C TYR A 37 8.03 -12.66 -2.17
N GLY A 38 7.91 -13.86 -1.62
CA GLY A 38 7.12 -14.13 -0.41
C GLY A 38 7.55 -13.31 0.82
N GLY A 39 8.83 -12.96 0.94
CA GLY A 39 9.34 -12.15 2.06
C GLY A 39 8.73 -10.75 2.14
N ALA A 40 8.39 -10.15 1.00
CA ALA A 40 7.79 -8.82 0.92
C ALA A 40 6.44 -8.73 1.66
N ILE A 41 5.52 -9.65 1.35
CA ILE A 41 4.19 -9.67 2.00
C ILE A 41 4.29 -10.02 3.49
N ILE A 42 5.28 -10.83 3.89
CA ILE A 42 5.53 -11.16 5.29
C ILE A 42 5.98 -9.91 6.06
N MET A 43 6.89 -9.11 5.49
CA MET A 43 7.31 -7.84 6.07
C MET A 43 6.16 -6.82 6.18
N ALA A 44 5.32 -6.73 5.14
CA ALA A 44 4.13 -5.89 5.19
C ALA A 44 3.12 -6.35 6.27
N ALA A 45 2.94 -7.67 6.43
CA ALA A 45 2.07 -8.22 7.49
C ALA A 45 2.62 -7.95 8.90
N LEU A 46 3.93 -8.09 9.09
CA LEU A 46 4.61 -7.70 10.34
C LEU A 46 4.36 -6.25 10.68
N ALA A 47 4.57 -5.34 9.72
CA ALA A 47 4.33 -3.93 9.90
C ALA A 47 2.86 -3.64 10.24
N ALA A 48 1.91 -4.23 9.53
CA ALA A 48 0.49 -4.08 9.76
C ALA A 48 0.06 -4.44 11.19
N VAL A 49 0.52 -5.59 11.70
CA VAL A 49 0.21 -6.02 13.07
C VAL A 49 0.87 -5.10 14.10
N LYS A 50 2.13 -4.69 13.88
CA LYS A 50 2.86 -3.80 14.81
C LYS A 50 2.27 -2.38 14.85
N SER A 51 1.73 -1.89 13.73
CA SER A 51 0.97 -0.64 13.67
C SER A 51 -0.39 -0.71 14.36
N GLY A 52 -0.83 -1.92 14.75
CA GLY A 52 -2.03 -2.14 15.54
C GLY A 52 -3.30 -2.34 14.74
N ALA A 53 -3.23 -2.74 13.47
CA ALA A 53 -4.43 -3.11 12.71
C ALA A 53 -5.28 -4.14 13.50
N GLY A 54 -6.60 -3.94 13.55
CA GLY A 54 -7.49 -4.76 14.37
C GLY A 54 -7.57 -6.21 13.93
N LEU A 55 -7.78 -6.40 12.63
CA LEU A 55 -7.77 -7.71 11.97
C LEU A 55 -6.91 -7.63 10.71
N VAL A 56 -5.92 -8.53 10.61
CA VAL A 56 -5.03 -8.62 9.46
C VAL A 56 -5.29 -9.94 8.73
N THR A 57 -5.53 -9.87 7.43
CA THR A 57 -5.66 -11.05 6.55
C THR A 57 -4.68 -10.93 5.40
N VAL A 58 -3.99 -12.01 5.06
CA VAL A 58 -2.99 -12.07 3.99
C VAL A 58 -3.42 -13.06 2.91
N GLY A 59 -3.67 -12.55 1.71
CA GLY A 59 -3.74 -13.37 0.50
C GLY A 59 -2.35 -13.45 -0.13
N THR A 60 -1.75 -14.65 -0.16
CA THR A 60 -0.42 -14.88 -0.75
C THR A 60 -0.35 -16.22 -1.47
N ASP A 61 0.78 -16.54 -2.11
CA ASP A 61 1.02 -17.90 -2.61
C ASP A 61 1.05 -18.89 -1.43
N ARG A 62 0.40 -20.05 -1.60
CA ARG A 62 0.19 -21.04 -0.54
C ARG A 62 1.48 -21.45 0.18
N GLU A 63 2.58 -21.49 -0.55
CA GLU A 63 3.91 -21.85 -0.03
C GLU A 63 4.47 -20.85 0.99
N ASN A 64 4.02 -19.59 0.98
CA ASN A 64 4.47 -18.57 1.92
C ASN A 64 3.76 -18.64 3.27
N ILE A 65 2.59 -19.30 3.35
CA ILE A 65 1.76 -19.31 4.56
C ILE A 65 2.49 -19.92 5.77
N PRO A 66 3.21 -21.06 5.65
CA PRO A 66 3.99 -21.58 6.77
C PRO A 66 5.10 -20.63 7.24
N ALA A 67 5.78 -19.95 6.31
CA ALA A 67 6.81 -18.96 6.64
C ALA A 67 6.22 -17.69 7.27
N LEU A 68 5.07 -17.22 6.79
CA LEU A 68 4.34 -16.13 7.41
C LEU A 68 4.01 -16.45 8.87
N HIS A 69 3.39 -17.60 9.13
CA HIS A 69 2.96 -17.99 10.48
C HIS A 69 4.11 -18.38 11.41
N SER A 70 5.30 -18.70 10.89
CA SER A 70 6.50 -18.91 11.74
C SER A 70 7.05 -17.60 12.29
N HIS A 71 6.87 -16.49 11.57
CA HIS A 71 7.24 -15.15 12.02
C HIS A 71 6.11 -14.46 12.79
N LEU A 72 4.86 -14.67 12.39
CA LEU A 72 3.71 -13.94 12.91
C LEU A 72 2.43 -14.80 12.81
N PRO A 73 1.97 -15.44 13.90
CA PRO A 73 0.76 -16.27 13.90
C PRO A 73 -0.55 -15.47 13.94
N GLU A 74 -0.53 -14.15 14.18
CA GLU A 74 -1.72 -13.32 14.34
C GLU A 74 -2.54 -13.08 13.05
N PRO A 75 -1.93 -12.84 11.88
CA PRO A 75 -2.68 -12.72 10.63
C PRO A 75 -3.36 -14.02 10.25
N MET A 76 -4.59 -13.91 9.75
CA MET A 76 -5.18 -14.99 8.96
C MET A 76 -4.50 -15.01 7.59
N ALA A 77 -4.30 -16.18 7.00
CA ALA A 77 -3.68 -16.29 5.69
C ALA A 77 -4.41 -17.28 4.79
N PHE A 78 -4.45 -16.95 3.49
CA PHE A 78 -5.04 -17.81 2.48
C PHE A 78 -4.29 -17.74 1.15
N SER A 79 -4.54 -18.75 0.34
CA SER A 79 -3.96 -18.91 -0.99
C SER A 79 -4.67 -17.98 -1.98
N LEU A 80 -3.95 -17.15 -2.74
CA LEU A 80 -4.53 -16.29 -3.78
C LEU A 80 -5.27 -17.09 -4.86
N GLN A 81 -4.98 -18.39 -5.00
CA GLN A 81 -5.69 -19.29 -5.89
C GLN A 81 -7.12 -19.62 -5.39
N ASP A 82 -7.44 -19.37 -4.12
CA ASP A 82 -8.79 -19.51 -3.56
C ASP A 82 -9.62 -18.25 -3.88
N GLN A 83 -10.26 -18.28 -5.06
CA GLN A 83 -11.03 -17.15 -5.60
C GLN A 83 -12.29 -16.83 -4.78
N GLN A 84 -12.89 -17.84 -4.16
CA GLN A 84 -14.04 -17.62 -3.28
C GLN A 84 -13.60 -16.85 -2.04
N LEU A 85 -12.53 -17.32 -1.39
CA LEU A 85 -12.03 -16.66 -0.19
C LEU A 85 -11.48 -15.26 -0.50
N LEU A 86 -10.80 -15.08 -1.64
CA LEU A 86 -10.38 -13.74 -2.10
C LEU A 86 -11.55 -12.77 -2.17
N LYS A 87 -12.64 -13.17 -2.83
CA LYS A 87 -13.85 -12.34 -2.94
C LYS A 87 -14.44 -12.04 -1.56
N GLU A 88 -14.60 -13.05 -0.71
CA GLU A 88 -15.13 -12.87 0.64
C GLU A 88 -14.27 -11.94 1.51
N GLN A 89 -12.95 -11.99 1.38
CA GLN A 89 -12.05 -11.11 2.14
C GLN A 89 -12.05 -9.68 1.58
N LEU A 90 -12.15 -9.52 0.25
CA LEU A 90 -12.32 -8.19 -0.37
C LEU A 90 -13.60 -7.50 0.11
N GLU A 91 -14.72 -8.22 0.21
CA GLU A 91 -16.00 -7.67 0.71
C GLU A 91 -15.93 -7.26 2.20
N LYS A 92 -15.11 -7.95 3.01
CA LYS A 92 -14.97 -7.70 4.45
C LYS A 92 -13.94 -6.63 4.79
N ALA A 93 -13.00 -6.33 3.90
CA ALA A 93 -11.90 -5.42 4.18
C ALA A 93 -12.37 -3.96 4.20
N GLU A 94 -11.78 -3.16 5.09
CA GLU A 94 -11.93 -1.70 5.08
C GLU A 94 -10.74 -1.06 4.35
N VAL A 95 -9.56 -1.68 4.48
CA VAL A 95 -8.33 -1.28 3.80
C VAL A 95 -7.76 -2.49 3.07
N VAL A 96 -7.34 -2.30 1.82
CA VAL A 96 -6.66 -3.30 1.01
C VAL A 96 -5.29 -2.77 0.60
N LEU A 97 -4.23 -3.48 0.97
CA LEU A 97 -2.88 -3.27 0.45
C LEU A 97 -2.60 -4.29 -0.65
N LEU A 98 -2.31 -3.82 -1.85
CA LEU A 98 -2.07 -4.64 -3.03
C LEU A 98 -0.68 -4.36 -3.59
N GLY A 99 0.12 -5.42 -3.76
CA GLY A 99 1.35 -5.34 -4.54
C GLY A 99 2.70 -5.67 -3.87
N PRO A 100 2.86 -5.67 -2.53
CA PRO A 100 4.10 -6.14 -1.89
C PRO A 100 4.49 -7.54 -2.39
N GLY A 101 5.63 -7.67 -3.08
CA GLY A 101 6.06 -8.92 -3.69
C GLY A 101 5.13 -9.49 -4.79
N LEU A 102 4.30 -8.66 -5.41
CA LEU A 102 3.50 -9.08 -6.55
C LEU A 102 4.36 -9.08 -7.82
N ARG A 103 4.32 -10.16 -8.59
CA ARG A 103 5.05 -10.26 -9.85
C ARG A 103 4.28 -9.57 -10.97
N ASP A 104 5.02 -8.90 -11.85
CA ASP A 104 4.46 -8.32 -13.06
C ASP A 104 4.27 -9.39 -14.15
N ASP A 105 3.23 -10.21 -13.99
CA ASP A 105 2.83 -11.23 -14.96
C ASP A 105 1.31 -11.30 -15.14
N ALA A 106 0.82 -12.27 -15.90
CA ALA A 106 -0.60 -12.45 -16.15
C ALA A 106 -1.43 -12.73 -14.88
N SER A 107 -0.84 -13.43 -13.89
CA SER A 107 -1.51 -13.73 -12.62
C SER A 107 -1.62 -12.47 -11.77
N GLY A 108 -0.53 -11.71 -11.66
CA GLY A 108 -0.52 -10.42 -10.97
C GLY A 108 -1.48 -9.42 -11.61
N GLU A 109 -1.50 -9.32 -12.93
CA GLU A 109 -2.45 -8.47 -13.65
C GLU A 109 -3.91 -8.88 -13.39
N ASN A 110 -4.20 -10.19 -13.39
CA ASN A 110 -5.52 -10.69 -13.06
C ASN A 110 -5.92 -10.33 -11.62
N LEU A 111 -5.01 -10.46 -10.65
CA LEU A 111 -5.26 -10.06 -9.27
C LEU A 111 -5.59 -8.57 -9.18
N VAL A 112 -4.79 -7.70 -9.82
CA VAL A 112 -5.04 -6.25 -9.85
C VAL A 112 -6.42 -5.93 -10.41
N LYS A 113 -6.79 -6.55 -11.55
CA LYS A 113 -8.12 -6.39 -12.16
C LYS A 113 -9.24 -6.81 -11.22
N GLN A 114 -9.09 -7.96 -10.55
CA GLN A 114 -10.09 -8.46 -9.62
C GLN A 114 -10.27 -7.51 -8.44
N VAL A 115 -9.19 -7.00 -7.85
CA VAL A 115 -9.28 -6.01 -6.77
C VAL A 115 -9.99 -4.76 -7.26
N PHE A 116 -9.58 -4.19 -8.39
CA PHE A 116 -10.14 -2.93 -8.91
C PHE A 116 -11.65 -3.01 -9.19
N VAL A 117 -12.14 -4.17 -9.66
CA VAL A 117 -13.57 -4.35 -9.99
C VAL A 117 -14.43 -4.67 -8.76
N ASN A 118 -13.86 -5.23 -7.69
CA ASN A 118 -14.63 -5.68 -6.53
C ASN A 118 -14.59 -4.71 -5.34
N LEU A 119 -13.84 -3.60 -5.43
CA LEU A 119 -13.80 -2.60 -4.37
C LEU A 119 -15.02 -1.69 -4.38
N SER A 120 -15.50 -1.40 -3.19
CA SER A 120 -16.57 -0.42 -2.93
C SER A 120 -16.00 0.95 -2.58
N GLN A 121 -16.82 2.00 -2.75
CA GLN A 121 -16.44 3.39 -2.48
C GLN A 121 -16.00 3.67 -1.03
N ASN A 122 -16.43 2.85 -0.07
CA ASN A 122 -16.12 3.04 1.36
C ASN A 122 -14.78 2.42 1.77
N GLN A 123 -14.10 1.73 0.85
CA GLN A 123 -12.82 1.09 1.13
C GLN A 123 -11.65 2.01 0.76
N ILE A 124 -10.49 1.72 1.33
CA ILE A 124 -9.21 2.34 0.96
C ILE A 124 -8.37 1.30 0.24
N LEU A 125 -7.87 1.64 -0.95
CA LEU A 125 -6.90 0.83 -1.70
C LEU A 125 -5.53 1.49 -1.64
N ILE A 126 -4.55 0.76 -1.11
CA ILE A 126 -3.14 1.10 -1.17
C ILE A 126 -2.49 0.23 -2.25
N VAL A 127 -1.91 0.86 -3.27
CA VAL A 127 -1.21 0.19 -4.36
C VAL A 127 0.28 0.42 -4.19
N ASP A 128 1.04 -0.66 -4.05
CA ASP A 128 2.49 -0.64 -3.83
C ASP A 128 3.22 -1.58 -4.81
N GLY A 129 4.53 -1.41 -4.94
CA GLY A 129 5.41 -2.40 -5.55
C GLY A 129 4.98 -2.88 -6.94
N GLY A 130 4.89 -4.19 -7.10
CA GLY A 130 4.54 -4.83 -8.36
C GLY A 130 3.19 -4.40 -8.93
N ALA A 131 2.22 -4.05 -8.07
CA ALA A 131 0.93 -3.56 -8.53
C ALA A 131 1.02 -2.18 -9.18
N LEU A 132 1.95 -1.32 -8.74
CA LEU A 132 2.22 -0.04 -9.39
C LEU A 132 2.85 -0.24 -10.78
N THR A 133 3.74 -1.23 -10.92
CA THR A 133 4.33 -1.57 -12.22
C THR A 133 3.26 -2.09 -13.19
N ILE A 134 2.35 -2.96 -12.73
CA ILE A 134 1.22 -3.47 -13.51
C ILE A 134 0.29 -2.32 -13.91
N LEU A 135 -0.02 -1.42 -12.98
CA LEU A 135 -0.87 -0.26 -13.21
C LEU A 135 -0.26 0.67 -14.28
N ALA A 136 1.05 0.92 -14.24
CA ALA A 136 1.73 1.79 -15.21
C ALA A 136 1.66 1.28 -16.66
N ARG A 137 1.53 -0.04 -16.87
CA ARG A 137 1.45 -0.64 -18.22
C ARG A 137 0.03 -0.98 -18.68
N THR A 138 -0.95 -0.90 -17.79
CA THR A 138 -2.34 -1.29 -18.09
C THR A 138 -3.25 -0.07 -18.12
N SER A 139 -4.22 -0.07 -19.02
CA SER A 139 -5.25 0.98 -19.09
C SER A 139 -6.45 0.65 -18.19
N LEU A 140 -6.20 0.27 -16.94
CA LEU A 140 -7.27 -0.02 -15.99
C LEU A 140 -7.93 1.29 -15.52
N SER A 141 -9.26 1.30 -15.52
CA SER A 141 -10.00 2.37 -14.86
C SER A 141 -9.82 2.25 -13.35
N PHE A 142 -9.51 3.37 -12.69
CA PHE A 142 -9.38 3.40 -11.24
C PHE A 142 -10.71 3.07 -10.55
N PRO A 143 -10.65 2.38 -9.39
CA PRO A 143 -11.85 2.14 -8.59
C PRO A 143 -12.41 3.44 -8.02
N SER A 144 -13.68 3.42 -7.61
CA SER A 144 -14.32 4.54 -6.90
C SER A 144 -13.90 4.68 -5.44
N SER A 145 -13.17 3.71 -4.90
CA SER A 145 -12.59 3.72 -3.56
C SER A 145 -11.51 4.79 -3.41
N GLN A 146 -11.24 5.22 -2.17
CA GLN A 146 -10.09 6.07 -1.87
C GLN A 146 -8.80 5.37 -2.30
N LEU A 147 -7.97 6.05 -3.11
CA LEU A 147 -6.74 5.49 -3.68
C LEU A 147 -5.51 6.10 -3.01
N ILE A 148 -4.56 5.25 -2.64
CA ILE A 148 -3.24 5.61 -2.13
C ILE A 148 -2.19 4.89 -2.99
N LEU A 149 -1.27 5.63 -3.58
CA LEU A 149 -0.16 5.10 -4.38
C LEU A 149 1.15 5.29 -3.60
N THR A 150 1.99 4.27 -3.51
CA THR A 150 3.26 4.33 -2.75
C THR A 150 4.51 4.10 -3.60
N PRO A 151 4.69 4.77 -4.76
CA PRO A 151 5.80 4.50 -5.66
C PRO A 151 7.14 4.98 -5.10
N HIS A 152 8.20 4.19 -5.30
CA HIS A 152 9.55 4.74 -5.32
C HIS A 152 9.84 5.47 -6.64
N GLN A 153 10.94 6.21 -6.74
CA GLN A 153 11.27 7.05 -7.91
C GLN A 153 11.14 6.34 -9.26
N LYS A 154 11.68 5.12 -9.42
CA LYS A 154 11.51 4.34 -10.66
C LYS A 154 10.06 3.89 -10.95
N GLU A 155 9.25 3.58 -9.94
CA GLU A 155 7.82 3.27 -10.13
C GLU A 155 7.06 4.53 -10.52
N TRP A 156 7.41 5.66 -9.89
CA TRP A 156 6.84 6.95 -10.23
C TRP A 156 7.19 7.38 -11.66
N GLU A 157 8.40 7.12 -12.12
CA GLU A 157 8.80 7.34 -13.51
C GLU A 157 7.89 6.56 -14.48
N LYS A 158 7.62 5.28 -14.19
CA LYS A 158 6.72 4.45 -15.01
C LYS A 158 5.28 4.97 -15.00
N LEU A 159 4.77 5.39 -13.84
CA LEU A 159 3.39 5.87 -13.69
C LEU A 159 3.17 7.27 -14.28
N SER A 160 4.13 8.17 -14.08
CA SER A 160 4.00 9.59 -14.43
C SER A 160 4.64 9.97 -15.77
N GLY A 161 5.55 9.14 -16.28
CA GLY A 161 6.40 9.47 -17.43
C GLY A 161 7.52 10.48 -17.12
N ILE A 162 7.69 10.89 -15.86
CA ILE A 162 8.71 11.85 -15.45
C ILE A 162 10.00 11.12 -15.09
N THR A 163 11.09 11.40 -15.82
CA THR A 163 12.39 10.78 -15.51
C THR A 163 12.87 11.16 -14.12
N ILE A 164 13.60 10.27 -13.45
CA ILE A 164 14.06 10.47 -12.06
C ILE A 164 14.72 11.83 -11.84
N GLU A 165 15.56 12.30 -12.78
CA GLU A 165 16.27 13.58 -12.68
C GLU A 165 15.33 14.80 -12.71
N LYS A 166 14.12 14.61 -13.24
CA LYS A 166 13.08 15.62 -13.42
C LYS A 166 11.95 15.51 -12.40
N GLN A 167 11.97 14.53 -11.49
CA GLN A 167 10.95 14.34 -10.43
C GLN A 167 11.06 15.40 -9.32
N LYS A 168 10.91 16.66 -9.71
CA LYS A 168 10.79 17.82 -8.84
C LYS A 168 9.32 18.07 -8.49
N GLU A 169 9.10 18.93 -7.51
CA GLU A 169 7.78 19.28 -6.98
C GLU A 169 6.81 19.68 -8.10
N ASP A 170 7.21 20.63 -8.95
CA ASP A 170 6.34 21.16 -10.01
C ASP A 170 6.01 20.10 -11.06
N ALA A 171 6.95 19.19 -11.36
CA ALA A 171 6.74 18.12 -12.33
C ALA A 171 5.71 17.12 -11.79
N THR A 172 5.88 16.65 -10.55
CA THR A 172 4.93 15.76 -9.89
C THR A 172 3.55 16.43 -9.77
N ALA A 173 3.49 17.70 -9.34
CA ALA A 173 2.26 18.46 -9.24
C ALA A 173 1.53 18.62 -10.58
N SER A 174 2.26 18.69 -11.70
CA SER A 174 1.67 18.81 -13.04
C SER A 174 0.99 17.53 -13.54
N VAL A 175 1.45 16.36 -13.11
CA VAL A 175 0.92 15.04 -13.54
C VAL A 175 -0.13 14.51 -12.57
N LEU A 176 -0.08 14.91 -11.30
CA LEU A 176 -1.01 14.47 -10.26
C LEU A 176 -2.50 14.59 -10.64
N PRO A 177 -2.97 15.66 -11.33
CA PRO A 177 -4.36 15.78 -11.77
C PRO A 177 -4.84 14.73 -12.79
N SER A 178 -3.93 13.91 -13.34
CA SER A 178 -4.32 12.78 -14.21
C SER A 178 -4.89 11.57 -13.43
N PHE A 179 -4.72 11.56 -12.09
CA PHE A 179 -5.29 10.56 -11.20
C PHE A 179 -6.64 11.02 -10.63
N PRO A 180 -7.48 10.11 -10.11
CA PRO A 180 -8.77 10.45 -9.51
C PRO A 180 -8.64 11.50 -8.39
N GLN A 181 -9.63 12.38 -8.30
CA GLN A 181 -9.72 13.39 -7.24
C GLN A 181 -9.60 12.75 -5.85
N GLY A 182 -8.80 13.35 -4.96
CA GLY A 182 -8.53 12.83 -3.63
C GLY A 182 -7.50 11.69 -3.57
N THR A 183 -6.95 11.21 -4.68
CA THR A 183 -5.86 10.20 -4.65
C THR A 183 -4.67 10.74 -3.86
N ILE A 184 -4.15 9.92 -2.95
CA ILE A 184 -2.95 10.22 -2.16
C ILE A 184 -1.74 9.58 -2.85
N LEU A 185 -0.69 10.37 -3.10
CA LEU A 185 0.58 9.88 -3.61
C LEU A 185 1.64 9.99 -2.52
N VAL A 186 2.16 8.85 -2.07
CA VAL A 186 3.33 8.75 -1.19
C VAL A 186 4.55 8.48 -2.07
N GLU A 187 5.19 9.56 -2.51
CA GLU A 187 6.34 9.53 -3.39
C GLU A 187 7.61 9.22 -2.57
N LYS A 188 8.02 7.94 -2.55
CA LYS A 188 9.14 7.43 -1.75
C LYS A 188 10.47 7.90 -2.32
N GLY A 189 11.29 8.49 -1.45
CA GLY A 189 12.63 8.97 -1.77
C GLY A 189 13.39 9.40 -0.51
N PRO A 190 14.58 10.03 -0.64
CA PRO A 190 15.38 10.47 0.51
C PRO A 190 14.63 11.37 1.48
N ALA A 191 13.68 12.15 0.97
CA ALA A 191 12.71 12.89 1.77
C ALA A 191 11.33 12.66 1.16
N THR A 192 10.66 11.61 1.62
CA THR A 192 9.35 11.18 1.09
C THR A 192 8.35 12.33 1.13
N ARG A 193 7.66 12.54 0.00
CA ARG A 193 6.63 13.57 -0.17
C ARG A 193 5.26 12.90 -0.25
N ILE A 194 4.28 13.49 0.42
CA ILE A 194 2.88 13.02 0.41
C ILE A 194 2.02 14.10 -0.21
N TRP A 195 1.43 13.77 -1.34
CA TRP A 195 0.56 14.65 -2.13
C TRP A 195 -0.88 14.15 -2.10
N GLU A 196 -1.84 15.06 -2.28
CA GLU A 196 -3.25 14.72 -2.45
C GLU A 196 -3.78 15.44 -3.69
N VAL A 197 -4.39 14.70 -4.62
CA VAL A 197 -4.97 15.28 -5.85
C VAL A 197 -6.00 16.34 -5.49
N GLY A 198 -5.82 17.54 -6.04
CA GLY A 198 -6.71 18.70 -5.82
C GLY A 198 -6.33 19.56 -4.61
N GLN A 199 -5.26 19.23 -3.89
CA GLN A 199 -4.64 20.12 -2.92
C GLN A 199 -3.36 20.76 -3.49
N SER A 200 -3.12 22.03 -3.13
CA SER A 200 -1.90 22.75 -3.54
C SER A 200 -0.69 22.45 -2.65
N ASP A 201 -0.94 22.10 -1.39
CA ASP A 201 0.11 21.76 -0.44
C ASP A 201 0.42 20.27 -0.49
N TYR A 202 1.68 19.93 -0.23
CA TYR A 202 2.14 18.57 0.04
C TYR A 202 2.85 18.51 1.39
N TYR A 203 2.90 17.31 1.97
CA TYR A 203 3.64 17.02 3.18
C TYR A 203 4.99 16.40 2.87
N GLN A 204 5.99 16.60 3.72
CA GLN A 204 7.31 16.01 3.55
C GLN A 204 7.86 15.48 4.88
N LEU A 205 8.41 14.26 4.83
CA LEU A 205 9.19 13.70 5.93
C LEU A 205 10.56 14.36 5.98
N GLN A 206 10.98 14.75 7.19
CA GLN A 206 12.36 15.19 7.47
C GLN A 206 13.19 14.10 8.16
N VAL A 207 12.53 13.01 8.55
CA VAL A 207 13.15 11.81 9.13
C VAL A 207 13.50 10.82 8.01
N GLY A 208 14.46 9.95 8.32
CA GLY A 208 14.98 8.95 7.40
C GLY A 208 16.44 9.21 7.01
N GLY A 209 17.11 8.16 6.53
CA GLY A 209 18.54 8.24 6.22
C GLY A 209 19.04 7.08 5.37
N PRO A 210 20.31 7.12 4.93
CA PRO A 210 20.86 6.14 3.99
C PRO A 210 20.91 4.71 4.55
N TYR A 211 20.81 4.54 5.87
CA TYR A 211 20.72 3.24 6.52
C TYR A 211 19.44 2.46 6.18
N GLN A 212 18.39 3.15 5.71
CA GLN A 212 17.12 2.54 5.30
C GLN A 212 17.12 2.03 3.85
N ALA A 213 18.22 2.21 3.11
CA ALA A 213 18.37 1.70 1.75
C ALA A 213 18.65 0.19 1.70
N THR A 214 17.92 -0.59 2.51
CA THR A 214 17.90 -2.07 2.51
C THR A 214 16.49 -2.54 2.16
N GLY A 215 16.12 -3.82 2.33
CA GLY A 215 14.77 -4.34 2.01
C GLY A 215 13.60 -3.64 2.73
N GLU A 216 13.88 -2.65 3.58
CA GLU A 216 12.95 -1.79 4.33
C GLU A 216 11.94 -1.00 3.46
N TRP A 217 12.12 -0.90 2.13
CA TRP A 217 11.13 -0.22 1.25
C TRP A 217 9.75 -0.88 1.22
N GLU A 218 9.67 -2.17 1.57
CA GLU A 218 8.43 -2.94 1.78
C GLU A 218 7.75 -2.58 3.11
N ILE A 219 8.47 -1.89 4.01
CA ILE A 219 7.99 -1.46 5.31
C ILE A 219 8.10 0.06 5.41
N LEU A 220 7.13 0.74 4.80
CA LEU A 220 7.00 2.20 4.98
C LEU A 220 6.70 2.62 6.44
N TRP A 221 6.45 1.65 7.32
CA TRP A 221 5.71 1.82 8.58
C TRP A 221 6.53 1.54 9.86
N LEU A 222 7.84 1.29 9.77
CA LEU A 222 8.70 1.01 10.94
C LEU A 222 9.76 2.08 11.23
N GLY A 223 9.70 3.24 10.56
CA GLY A 223 10.57 4.40 10.81
C GLY A 223 9.95 5.42 11.75
#